data_AF-A0A7G2LSY2-F1
#
_entry.id   AF-A0A7G2LSY2-F1
#
_cell.length_a   1.000
_cell.length_b   1.000
_cell.length_c   1.000
_cell.angle_alpha   90.00
_cell.angle_beta   90.00
_cell.angle_gamma   90.00
#
_symmetry.space_group_name_H-M   'P 1'
#
loop_
_entity.id
_entity.type
_entity.pdbx_description
1 polymer ?
#
loop_
_entity_poly.entity_id
_entity_poly.type
_entity_poly.pdbx_seq_one_letter_code
_entity_poly.pdbx_strand_id
1 'polypeptide(L)' 'MTLMTKFLGAAAGMALTSGAALAEPALIFDLGGKFDKSFNEAAFNGATRWAEETGGKFAEIEMQSEAQREQALR' A
#
# COMPACT_ATOMS: atom_id res chain seq x y z
N MET A 1 30.11 -18.73 -24.52
CA MET A 1 28.96 -18.84 -23.57
C MET A 1 27.82 -19.54 -24.29
N THR A 2 27.22 -20.58 -23.70
CA THR A 2 26.14 -21.35 -24.33
C THR A 2 24.82 -20.58 -24.25
N LEU A 3 23.85 -20.89 -25.12
CA LEU A 3 22.52 -20.25 -25.09
C LEU A 3 21.85 -20.37 -23.72
N MET A 4 22.07 -21.50 -23.04
CA MET A 4 21.54 -21.79 -21.72
C MET A 4 22.05 -20.80 -20.66
N THR A 5 23.34 -20.41 -20.71
CA THR A 5 23.89 -19.38 -19.82
C THR A 5 23.24 -18.01 -20.05
N LYS A 6 22.87 -17.68 -21.30
CA LYS A 6 22.19 -16.41 -21.63
C LYS A 6 20.77 -16.39 -21.06
N PHE A 7 20.02 -17.49 -21.21
CA PHE A 7 18.66 -17.59 -20.66
C PHE A 7 18.64 -17.55 -19.14
N LEU A 8 19.57 -18.27 -18.48
CA LEU A 8 19.72 -18.23 -17.02
C LEU A 8 20.09 -16.82 -16.52
N GLY A 9 20.99 -16.13 -17.23
CA GLY A 9 21.34 -14.74 -16.91
C GLY A 9 20.18 -13.75 -17.08
N ALA A 10 19.38 -13.91 -18.14
CA ALA A 10 18.19 -13.09 -18.36
C ALA A 10 17.09 -13.34 -17.30
N ALA A 11 16.87 -14.59 -16.92
CA ALA A 11 15.93 -14.95 -15.86
C ALA A 11 16.36 -14.38 -14.51
N ALA A 12 17.65 -14.45 -14.17
CA ALA A 12 18.20 -13.82 -12.97
C ALA A 12 18.04 -12.29 -12.98
N GLY A 13 18.25 -11.64 -14.13
CA GLY A 13 18.04 -10.20 -14.29
C GLY A 13 16.59 -9.76 -14.06
N MET A 14 15.62 -10.51 -14.58
CA MET A 14 14.20 -10.23 -14.36
C MET A 14 13.76 -10.47 -12.91
N ALA A 15 14.31 -11.50 -12.25
CA ALA A 15 14.01 -11.78 -10.85
C ALA A 15 14.47 -10.66 -9.90
N LEU A 16 15.52 -9.92 -10.26
CA LEU A 16 15.98 -8.75 -9.47
C LEU A 16 15.07 -7.53 -9.62
N THR A 17 14.26 -7.47 -10.68
CA THR A 17 13.33 -6.34 -10.93
C THR A 17 11.95 -6.51 -10.27
N SER A 18 11.65 -7.66 -9.66
CA SER A 18 10.36 -7.91 -8.98
C SER A 18 10.23 -7.22 -7.61
N GLY A 19 11.27 -6.52 -7.14
CA GLY A 19 11.35 -5.97 -5.79
C GLY A 19 10.78 -4.55 -5.57
N ALA A 20 10.15 -3.90 -6.56
CA ALA A 20 9.86 -2.47 -6.48
C ALA A 20 8.36 -2.13 -6.51
N ALA A 21 7.67 -2.50 -5.44
CA ALA A 21 6.52 -1.74 -4.94
C ALA A 21 6.52 -1.80 -3.40
N LEU A 22 7.64 -1.38 -2.79
CA LEU A 22 7.81 -1.27 -1.33
C LEU A 22 7.12 0.00 -0.77
N ALA A 23 6.02 0.43 -1.36
CA ALA A 23 5.25 1.52 -0.78
C ALA A 23 4.46 0.96 0.41
N GLU A 24 4.63 1.59 1.57
CA GLU A 24 3.82 1.29 2.75
C GLU A 24 2.37 1.70 2.45
N PRO A 25 1.41 0.77 2.45
CA PRO A 25 0.02 1.12 2.20
C PRO A 25 -0.49 2.08 3.27
N ALA A 26 -1.34 3.03 2.90
CA ALA A 26 -1.95 3.97 3.82
C ALA A 26 -3.43 4.19 3.49
N LEU A 27 -4.26 4.29 4.54
CA LEU A 27 -5.64 4.74 4.47
C LEU A 27 -5.73 6.17 5.00
N ILE A 28 -6.26 7.08 4.17
CA ILE A 28 -6.50 8.47 4.54
C ILE A 28 -8.00 8.69 4.54
N PHE A 29 -8.57 8.95 5.71
CA PHE A 29 -9.98 9.25 5.90
C PHE A 29 -10.19 10.77 5.85
N ASP A 30 -11.03 11.21 4.92
CA ASP A 30 -11.48 12.61 4.80
C ASP A 30 -12.60 12.92 5.83
N LEU A 31 -13.18 14.12 5.77
CA LEU A 31 -14.28 14.60 6.61
C LEU A 31 -15.49 13.65 6.60
N GLY A 32 -15.52 12.71 7.54
CA GLY A 32 -16.53 11.65 7.65
C GLY A 32 -16.15 10.60 8.70
N GLY A 33 -14.86 10.52 9.00
CA GLY A 33 -14.31 9.74 10.09
C GLY A 33 -14.25 8.24 9.81
N LYS A 34 -13.39 7.54 10.53
CA LYS A 34 -13.09 6.11 10.28
C LYS A 34 -14.30 5.19 10.43
N PHE A 35 -15.18 5.46 11.39
CA PHE A 35 -16.32 4.61 11.76
C PHE A 35 -17.66 5.18 11.27
N ASP A 36 -17.72 5.46 9.98
CA ASP A 36 -18.89 6.04 9.30
C ASP A 36 -20.04 5.02 9.04
N LYS A 37 -19.87 3.75 9.42
CA LYS A 37 -20.78 2.63 9.10
C LYS A 37 -21.03 2.44 7.60
N SER A 38 -20.14 2.95 6.76
CA SER A 38 -20.26 2.96 5.32
C SER A 38 -18.89 2.73 4.69
N PHE A 39 -18.40 3.68 3.89
CA PHE A 39 -17.25 3.50 3.03
C PHE A 39 -15.94 3.45 3.81
N ASN A 40 -15.75 4.33 4.79
CA ASN A 40 -14.51 4.39 5.57
C ASN A 40 -14.35 3.15 6.44
N GLU A 41 -15.44 2.68 7.06
CA GLU A 41 -15.41 1.47 7.87
C GLU A 41 -15.18 0.21 7.01
N ALA A 42 -15.79 0.15 5.82
CA ALA A 42 -15.55 -0.94 4.87
C ALA A 42 -14.08 -0.96 4.37
N ALA A 43 -13.51 0.21 4.08
CA ALA A 43 -12.12 0.35 3.68
C ALA A 43 -11.15 -0.10 4.79
N PHE A 44 -11.41 0.31 6.04
CA PHE A 44 -10.62 -0.10 7.20
C PHE A 44 -10.67 -1.62 7.44
N ASN A 45 -11.86 -2.22 7.36
CA ASN A 45 -12.03 -3.66 7.52
C ASN A 45 -11.29 -4.44 6.42
N GLY A 46 -11.33 -3.95 5.18
CA GLY A 46 -10.59 -4.53 4.07
C GLY A 46 -9.07 -4.49 4.27
N ALA A 47 -8.53 -3.35 4.71
CA ALA A 47 -7.10 -3.20 4.98
C ALA A 47 -6.63 -4.06 6.16
N THR A 48 -7.43 -4.15 7.22
CA THR A 48 -7.16 -5.02 8.37
C THR A 48 -7.07 -6.48 7.95
N ARG A 49 -8.05 -6.95 7.19
CA ARG A 49 -8.05 -8.32 6.66
C ARG A 49 -6.84 -8.58 5.76
N TRP A 50 -6.47 -7.64 4.89
CA TRP A 50 -5.25 -7.76 4.08
C TRP A 50 -3.99 -7.86 4.94
N ALA A 51 -3.87 -7.04 5.99
CA ALA A 51 -2.74 -7.07 6.91
C ALA A 51 -2.63 -8.41 7.66
N GLU A 52 -3.76 -8.96 8.09
CA GLU A 52 -3.84 -10.30 8.70
C GLU A 52 -3.43 -11.42 7.73
N GLU A 53 -3.92 -11.36 6.48
CA GLU A 53 -3.65 -12.38 5.46
C GLU A 53 -2.19 -12.34 4.96
N THR A 54 -1.58 -11.15 4.89
CA THR A 54 -0.24 -10.96 4.29
C THR A 54 0.88 -10.78 5.32
N GLY A 55 0.55 -10.51 6.58
CA GLY A 55 1.49 -10.02 7.59
C GLY A 55 1.98 -8.59 7.33
N GLY A 56 1.34 -7.89 6.37
CA GLY A 56 1.64 -6.51 6.03
C GLY A 56 1.24 -5.52 7.12
N LYS A 57 1.75 -4.29 7.02
CA LYS A 57 1.35 -3.16 7.85
C LYS A 57 0.83 -2.06 6.95
N PHE A 58 -0.14 -1.29 7.44
CA PHE A 58 -0.63 -0.09 6.77
C PHE A 58 -0.72 1.07 7.75
N ALA A 59 -0.57 2.29 7.26
CA ALA A 59 -0.74 3.51 8.03
C ALA A 59 -2.21 3.99 7.97
N GLU A 60 -2.64 4.73 8.99
CA GLU A 60 -3.96 5.32 9.08
C GLU A 60 -3.83 6.81 9.40
N ILE A 61 -4.52 7.66 8.62
CA ILE A 61 -4.57 9.11 8.85
C ILE A 61 -6.04 9.52 8.79
N GLU A 62 -6.55 10.11 9.87
CA GLU A 62 -7.89 10.69 9.92
C GLU A 62 -7.78 12.21 9.97
N MET A 63 -8.33 12.89 8.96
CA MET A 63 -8.20 14.34 8.84
C MET A 63 -9.19 15.03 9.78
N GLN A 64 -8.68 15.63 10.86
CA GLN A 64 -9.52 16.19 11.92
C GLN A 64 -9.98 17.63 11.63
N SER A 65 -9.39 18.32 10.66
CA SER A 65 -9.83 19.66 10.23
C SER A 65 -9.42 19.96 8.79
N GLU A 66 -10.18 20.82 8.10
CA GLU A 66 -9.82 21.33 6.77
C GLU A 66 -8.43 21.99 6.75
N ALA A 67 -7.98 22.56 7.87
CA ALA A 67 -6.65 23.19 8.01
C ALA A 67 -5.49 22.19 7.84
N GLN A 68 -5.70 20.90 8.11
CA GLN A 68 -4.69 19.85 7.92
C GLN A 68 -4.63 19.34 6.47
N ARG A 69 -5.67 19.59 5.65
CA ARG A 69 -5.74 19.17 4.24
C ARG A 69 -4.69 19.85 3.38
N GLU A 70 -4.48 21.15 3.58
CA GLU A 70 -3.42 21.94 2.90
C GLU A 70 -2.01 21.49 3.29
N GLN A 71 -1.82 21.03 4.54
CA GLN A 71 -0.51 20.63 5.04
C GLN A 71 -0.13 19.19 4.66
N ALA A 72 -1.11 18.31 4.40
CA ALA A 72 -0.91 16.96 3.89
C ALA A 72 -0.77 16.90 2.35
N LEU A 73 -1.26 17.92 1.63
CA LEU A 73 -1.18 18.05 0.17
C LEU A 73 0.07 18.81 -0.32
N ARG A 74 0.88 19.36 0.58
CA ARG A 74 2.07 20.17 0.27
C ARG A 74 3.38 19.41 0.47
#